data_AF-A0A242Z0T9-F1
#
_entry.id   AF-A0A242Z0T9-F1
#
_cell.length_a   1.000
_cell.length_b   1.000
_cell.length_c   1.000
_cell.angle_alpha   90.00
_cell.angle_beta   90.00
_cell.angle_gamma   90.00
#
_symmetry.space_group_name_H-M   'P 1'
#
loop_
_entity.id
_entity.type
_entity.pdbx_description
1 polymer ?
#
loop_
_entity_poly.entity_id
_entity_poly.type
_entity_poly.pdbx_seq_one_letter_code
_entity_poly.pdbx_strand_id
1 'polypeptide(L)'
;MFNRTKEVPKYQQIHSGLYKFELPYITGLFKSMEPNEDKVREVQRFPVEVYVLNDKDIAARFVMYGNDTLSVGDRYAQLATILRKAYFTALFTPDVPGKIKWIEHRNAKNTVRNREEILEIELKWDEKLASYSILGHSLLNSIFD
;
A
#
# COMPACT_ATOMS: atom_id res chain seq x y z
N MET A 1 -3.38 34.38 10.86
CA MET A 1 -2.56 33.57 9.93
C MET A 1 -1.73 32.61 10.76
N PHE A 2 -2.02 31.32 10.72
CA PHE A 2 -1.14 30.33 11.35
C PHE A 2 0.05 30.07 10.43
N ASN A 3 1.25 30.42 10.87
CA ASN A 3 2.47 29.99 10.22
C ASN A 3 2.51 28.46 10.29
N ARG A 4 2.31 27.79 9.16
CA ARG A 4 2.60 26.36 9.03
C ARG A 4 4.10 26.18 9.16
N THR A 5 4.57 25.89 10.37
CA THR A 5 5.90 25.31 10.56
C THR A 5 5.90 23.98 9.81
N LYS A 6 6.57 23.95 8.65
CA LYS A 6 6.82 22.71 7.92
C LYS A 6 7.90 21.97 8.72
N GLU A 7 7.47 21.15 9.67
CA GLU A 7 8.38 20.18 10.30
C GLU A 7 8.79 19.19 9.22
N VAL A 8 10.04 19.30 8.77
CA VAL A 8 10.64 18.35 7.84
C VAL A 8 11.44 17.36 8.69
N PRO A 9 11.25 16.04 8.53
CA PRO A 9 12.05 15.06 9.25
C PRO A 9 13.54 15.36 9.05
N LYS A 10 14.28 15.45 10.16
CA LYS A 10 15.73 15.68 10.16
C LYS A 10 16.40 14.39 9.68
N TYR A 11 16.46 14.20 8.36
CA TYR A 11 17.09 13.09 7.65
C TYR A 11 16.89 11.72 8.33
N GLN A 12 15.77 11.05 8.07
CA GLN A 12 15.68 9.62 8.34
C GLN A 12 16.59 8.89 7.34
N GLN A 13 17.71 8.36 7.83
CA GLN A 13 18.49 7.37 7.07
C GLN A 13 17.67 6.09 7.01
N ILE A 14 17.22 5.73 5.80
CA ILE A 14 16.60 4.43 5.55
C ILE A 14 17.73 3.47 5.20
N HIS A 15 17.87 2.43 6.02
CA HIS A 15 18.81 1.36 5.73
C HIS A 15 18.19 0.37 4.76
N SER A 16 19.03 -0.23 3.93
CA SER A 16 18.71 -1.43 3.18
C SER A 16 18.21 -2.53 4.11
N GLY A 17 17.23 -3.30 3.65
CA GLY A 17 16.60 -4.35 4.45
C GLY A 17 15.12 -4.56 4.16
N LEU A 18 14.51 -5.41 4.99
CA LEU A 18 13.11 -5.78 4.93
C LEU A 18 12.34 -5.08 6.05
N TYR A 19 11.35 -4.29 5.67
CA TYR A 19 10.41 -3.64 6.59
C TYR A 19 9.05 -4.32 6.48
N LYS A 20 8.43 -4.61 7.63
CA LYS A 20 7.09 -5.22 7.69
C LYS A 20 6.16 -4.33 8.49
N PHE A 21 4.97 -4.08 7.95
CA PHE A 21 3.91 -3.35 8.64
C PHE A 21 2.54 -3.72 8.08
N GLU A 22 1.48 -3.19 8.68
CA GLU A 22 0.11 -3.36 8.21
C GLU A 22 -0.47 -2.02 7.76
N LEU A 23 -1.13 -1.99 6.60
CA LEU A 23 -1.92 -0.85 6.18
C LEU A 23 -3.38 -1.04 6.61
N PRO A 24 -3.92 -0.11 7.44
CA PRO A 24 -5.33 -0.11 7.74
C PRO A 24 -6.13 0.41 6.55
N TYR A 25 -7.25 -0.25 6.27
CA TYR A 25 -8.24 0.10 5.27
C TYR A 25 -9.61 0.17 5.94
N ILE A 26 -10.13 1.39 6.09
CA ILE A 26 -11.45 1.60 6.67
C ILE A 26 -12.48 1.31 5.57
N THR A 27 -13.26 0.26 5.76
CA THR A 27 -14.37 -0.01 4.84
C THR A 27 -15.50 0.99 5.10
N GLY A 28 -16.30 1.27 4.08
CA GLY A 28 -17.53 2.05 4.26
C GLY A 28 -18.58 1.37 5.14
N LEU A 29 -18.35 0.10 5.51
CA LEU A 29 -19.27 -0.77 6.23
C LEU A 29 -19.11 -0.61 7.75
N PHE A 30 -20.23 -0.78 8.45
CA PHE A 30 -20.24 -0.89 9.90
C PHE A 30 -20.06 -2.34 10.30
N LYS A 31 -19.29 -2.56 11.36
CA LYS A 31 -19.02 -3.89 11.93
C LYS A 31 -20.30 -4.53 12.49
N SER A 32 -21.26 -3.71 12.88
CA SER A 32 -22.60 -4.12 13.34
C SER A 32 -23.67 -3.26 12.65
N MET A 33 -24.76 -3.89 12.25
CA MET A 33 -25.97 -3.22 11.77
C MET A 33 -27.02 -3.06 12.86
N GLU A 34 -26.73 -3.47 14.11
CA GLU A 34 -27.69 -3.39 15.19
C GLU A 34 -27.91 -1.93 15.64
N PRO A 35 -29.17 -1.53 15.90
CA PRO A 35 -29.52 -0.15 16.20
C PRO A 35 -29.01 0.37 17.56
N ASN A 36 -28.61 -0.52 18.47
CA ASN A 36 -28.19 -0.19 19.84
C ASN A 36 -26.70 -0.42 20.12
N GLU A 37 -25.90 -0.80 19.13
CA GLU A 37 -24.45 -0.88 19.27
C GLU A 37 -23.78 0.38 18.72
N ASP A 38 -22.65 0.75 19.34
CA ASP A 38 -21.81 1.81 18.80
C ASP A 38 -21.44 1.47 17.35
N LYS A 39 -21.70 2.41 16.44
CA LYS A 39 -21.42 2.27 15.01
C LYS A 39 -19.91 2.29 14.75
N VAL A 40 -19.24 1.17 15.03
CA VAL A 40 -17.83 0.98 14.75
C VAL A 40 -17.67 0.59 13.29
N ARG A 41 -16.84 1.32 12.55
CA ARG A 41 -16.49 0.97 11.17
C ARG A 41 -15.58 -0.25 11.14
N GLU A 42 -15.79 -1.13 10.17
CA GLU A 42 -14.89 -2.26 9.97
C GLU A 42 -13.57 -1.75 9.37
N VAL A 43 -12.46 -2.09 10.03
CA VAL A 43 -11.10 -1.79 9.57
C VAL A 43 -10.43 -3.09 9.18
N GLN A 44 -10.14 -3.22 7.88
CA GLN A 44 -9.34 -4.31 7.35
C GLN A 44 -7.87 -3.94 7.44
N ARG A 45 -7.00 -4.92 7.62
CA ARG A 45 -5.56 -4.72 7.68
C ARG A 45 -4.89 -5.55 6.60
N PHE A 46 -4.01 -4.92 5.83
CA PHE A 46 -3.27 -5.58 4.76
C PHE A 46 -1.79 -5.61 5.13
N PRO A 47 -1.19 -6.80 5.30
CA PRO A 47 0.24 -6.91 5.55
C PRO A 47 1.03 -6.40 4.34
N VAL A 48 2.08 -5.63 4.61
CA VAL A 48 2.99 -5.08 3.62
C VAL A 48 4.42 -5.39 4.00
N GLU A 49 5.17 -5.87 3.02
CA GLU A 49 6.61 -6.01 3.08
C GLU A 49 7.26 -5.03 2.10
N VAL A 50 8.29 -4.33 2.57
CA VAL A 50 9.07 -3.39 1.76
C VAL A 50 10.51 -3.82 1.77
N TYR A 51 11.02 -4.15 0.59
CA TYR A 51 12.39 -4.56 0.35
C TYR A 51 13.17 -3.36 -0.18
N VAL A 52 14.09 -2.82 0.62
CA VAL A 52 14.96 -1.70 0.25
C VAL A 52 16.35 -2.25 -0.06
N LEU A 53 16.80 -2.12 -1.31
CA LEU A 53 18.03 -2.74 -1.78
C LEU A 53 19.30 -1.93 -1.50
N ASN A 54 19.21 -0.59 -1.49
CA ASN A 54 20.36 0.28 -1.31
C ASN A 54 19.98 1.56 -0.56
N ASP A 55 20.77 1.95 0.44
CA ASP A 55 20.58 3.19 1.22
C ASP A 55 20.64 4.45 0.33
N LYS A 56 21.22 4.32 -0.88
CA LYS A 56 21.40 5.41 -1.85
C LYS A 56 20.39 5.44 -3.00
N ASP A 57 19.72 4.32 -3.28
CA ASP A 57 18.73 4.23 -4.35
C ASP A 57 17.34 3.95 -3.76
N ILE A 58 16.36 4.80 -4.08
CA ILE A 58 14.95 4.65 -3.67
C ILE A 58 14.26 3.48 -4.42
N ALA A 59 15.04 2.46 -4.81
CA ALA A 59 14.53 1.21 -5.36
C ALA A 59 14.00 0.35 -4.20
N ALA A 60 12.77 0.66 -3.79
CA ALA A 60 12.01 -0.12 -2.81
C ALA A 60 10.97 -0.98 -3.53
N ARG A 61 10.93 -2.28 -3.24
CA ARG A 61 9.90 -3.18 -3.74
C ARG A 61 8.83 -3.40 -2.68
N PHE A 62 7.59 -3.05 -3.00
CA PHE A 62 6.45 -3.17 -2.12
C PHE A 62 5.67 -4.44 -2.46
N VAL A 63 5.56 -5.34 -1.50
CA VAL A 63 4.75 -6.57 -1.59
C VAL A 63 3.60 -6.44 -0.60
N MET A 64 2.38 -6.61 -1.07
CA MET A 64 1.18 -6.57 -0.26
C MET A 64 0.48 -7.92 -0.31
N TYR A 65 0.07 -8.38 0.85
CA TYR A 65 -0.64 -9.64 1.01
C TYR A 65 -2.12 -9.36 1.15
N GLY A 66 -2.95 -10.20 0.53
CA GLY A 66 -4.36 -10.29 0.91
C GLY A 66 -4.48 -10.62 2.40
N ASN A 67 -5.53 -10.14 3.04
CA ASN A 67 -5.87 -10.68 4.36
C ASN A 67 -6.49 -12.08 4.17
N ASP A 68 -6.45 -12.93 5.19
CA ASP A 68 -6.85 -14.35 5.07
C ASP A 68 -8.25 -14.57 4.47
N THR A 69 -9.10 -13.54 4.48
CA THR A 69 -10.46 -13.53 3.96
C THR A 69 -10.66 -12.82 2.61
N LEU A 70 -9.78 -11.90 2.19
CA LEU A 70 -9.94 -11.09 0.99
C LEU A 70 -8.60 -10.81 0.29
N SER A 71 -8.58 -10.94 -1.04
CA SER A 71 -7.52 -10.40 -1.89
C SER A 71 -7.42 -8.89 -1.75
N VAL A 72 -6.31 -8.26 -2.13
CA VAL A 72 -6.20 -6.80 -2.06
C VAL A 72 -7.11 -6.17 -3.12
N GLY A 73 -7.15 -6.74 -4.32
CA GLY A 73 -8.13 -6.41 -5.35
C GLY A 73 -8.06 -4.97 -5.85
N ASP A 74 -9.20 -4.30 -6.04
CA ASP A 74 -9.28 -2.92 -6.55
C ASP A 74 -8.77 -1.84 -5.56
N ARG A 75 -8.48 -2.22 -4.32
CA ARG A 75 -8.05 -1.31 -3.25
C ARG A 75 -6.64 -0.73 -3.42
N TYR A 76 -5.86 -1.18 -4.41
CA TYR A 76 -4.49 -0.73 -4.67
C TYR A 76 -4.31 0.77 -4.70
N ALA A 77 -5.11 1.44 -5.52
CA ALA A 77 -5.03 2.88 -5.70
C ALA A 77 -5.19 3.61 -4.35
N GLN A 78 -6.13 3.16 -3.54
CA GLN A 78 -6.44 3.75 -2.24
C GLN A 78 -5.35 3.45 -1.22
N LEU A 79 -4.90 2.19 -1.13
CA LEU A 79 -3.85 1.76 -0.21
C LEU A 79 -2.50 2.40 -0.53
N ALA A 80 -2.13 2.47 -1.80
CA ALA A 80 -0.93 3.18 -2.23
C ALA A 80 -1.03 4.69 -1.96
N THR A 81 -2.22 5.27 -2.09
CA THR A 81 -2.44 6.69 -1.72
C THR A 81 -2.34 6.91 -0.21
N ILE A 82 -2.84 5.99 0.61
CA ILE A 82 -2.68 6.01 2.07
C ILE A 82 -1.20 5.91 2.43
N LEU A 83 -0.49 4.94 1.86
CA LEU A 83 0.94 4.74 2.08
C LEU A 83 1.75 5.96 1.61
N ARG A 84 1.34 6.64 0.55
CA ARG A 84 1.90 7.93 0.14
C ARG A 84 1.73 9.03 1.19
N LYS A 85 0.51 9.19 1.73
CA LYS A 85 0.23 10.21 2.73
C LYS A 85 0.89 9.91 4.08
N ALA A 86 0.97 8.65 4.49
CA ALA A 86 1.49 8.25 5.79
C ALA A 86 3.00 7.96 5.78
N TYR A 87 3.50 7.23 4.77
CA TYR A 87 4.86 6.71 4.71
C TYR A 87 5.76 7.49 3.75
N PHE A 88 5.36 7.76 2.50
CA PHE A 88 6.25 8.49 1.58
C PHE A 88 6.53 9.92 2.06
N THR A 89 5.54 10.58 2.67
CA THR A 89 5.71 11.92 3.27
C THR A 89 6.73 11.92 4.43
N ALA A 90 6.93 10.80 5.12
CA ALA A 90 7.85 10.67 6.25
C ALA A 90 9.23 10.12 5.85
N LEU A 91 9.28 9.18 4.90
CA LEU A 91 10.44 8.33 4.61
C LEU A 91 11.04 8.55 3.21
N PHE A 92 10.25 8.96 2.21
CA PHE A 92 10.68 8.91 0.82
C PHE A 92 10.48 10.23 0.11
N THR A 93 11.49 11.10 0.22
CA THR A 93 11.68 12.33 -0.57
C THR A 93 10.49 13.32 -0.60
N PRO A 94 10.73 14.63 -0.74
CA PRO A 94 9.64 15.57 -0.96
C PRO A 94 8.90 15.32 -2.29
N ASP A 95 9.50 14.55 -3.20
CA ASP A 95 8.98 14.25 -4.53
C ASP A 95 8.15 12.97 -4.57
N VAL A 96 7.02 13.10 -5.25
CA VAL A 96 6.05 12.05 -5.47
C VAL A 96 6.50 11.15 -6.61
N PRO A 97 6.63 9.83 -6.40
CA PRO A 97 6.87 8.92 -7.51
C PRO A 97 5.68 8.98 -8.48
N GLY A 98 5.91 9.52 -9.68
CA GLY A 98 4.88 9.63 -10.71
C GLY A 98 4.32 8.28 -11.14
N LYS A 99 5.11 7.22 -10.96
CA LYS A 99 4.73 5.82 -11.16
C LYS A 99 5.31 4.96 -10.05
N ILE A 100 4.55 3.95 -9.64
CA ILE A 100 5.00 2.91 -8.71
C ILE A 100 4.55 1.54 -9.20
N LYS A 101 5.32 0.52 -8.84
CA LYS A 101 4.98 -0.89 -9.07
C LYS A 101 4.83 -1.58 -7.72
N TRP A 102 3.71 -2.26 -7.54
CA TRP A 102 3.39 -3.02 -6.33
C TRP A 102 3.23 -4.48 -6.69
N ILE A 103 3.59 -5.37 -5.77
CA ILE A 103 3.31 -6.80 -5.91
C ILE A 103 2.15 -7.17 -5.01
N GLU A 104 1.14 -7.82 -5.56
CA GLU A 104 0.19 -8.60 -4.77
C GLU A 104 0.66 -10.03 -4.65
N HIS A 105 0.67 -10.55 -3.43
CA HIS A 105 0.74 -11.97 -3.19
C HIS A 105 -0.63 -12.50 -2.79
N ARG A 106 -1.26 -13.29 -3.66
CA ARG A 106 -2.55 -13.93 -3.40
C ARG A 106 -2.37 -15.37 -2.96
N ASN A 107 -2.94 -15.70 -1.81
CA ASN A 107 -3.03 -17.09 -1.36
C ASN A 107 -3.94 -17.89 -2.30
N ALA A 108 -3.62 -19.17 -2.53
CA ALA A 108 -4.42 -20.10 -3.32
C ALA A 108 -5.92 -20.10 -2.94
N LYS A 109 -6.24 -19.99 -1.65
CA LYS A 109 -7.63 -19.94 -1.16
C LYS A 109 -8.44 -18.75 -1.71
N ASN A 110 -7.75 -17.68 -2.11
CA ASN A 110 -8.35 -16.41 -2.53
C ASN A 110 -8.29 -16.21 -4.05
N THR A 111 -7.93 -17.24 -4.83
CA THR A 111 -7.87 -17.17 -6.30
C THR A 111 -8.87 -18.11 -6.97
N VAL A 112 -9.35 -17.71 -8.16
CA VAL A 112 -10.35 -18.48 -8.92
C VAL A 112 -9.84 -19.87 -9.29
N ARG A 113 -8.53 -20.01 -9.49
CA ARG A 113 -7.88 -21.26 -9.93
C ARG A 113 -7.35 -22.11 -8.76
N ASN A 114 -7.57 -21.70 -7.51
CA ASN A 114 -7.06 -22.34 -6.31
C ASN A 114 -5.53 -22.57 -6.35
N ARG A 115 -4.80 -21.54 -6.78
CA ARG A 115 -3.33 -21.52 -6.88
C ARG A 115 -2.80 -20.18 -6.42
N GLU A 116 -1.60 -20.16 -5.86
CA GLU A 116 -0.95 -18.89 -5.52
C GLU A 116 -0.72 -18.06 -6.79
N GLU A 117 -1.01 -16.77 -6.70
CA GLU A 117 -0.81 -15.81 -7.79
C GLU A 117 0.02 -14.64 -7.27
N ILE A 118 1.08 -14.31 -8.00
CA ILE A 118 1.90 -13.12 -7.76
C ILE A 118 1.61 -12.17 -8.92
N LEU A 119 1.15 -10.97 -8.59
CA LEU A 119 0.78 -9.97 -9.58
C LEU A 119 1.59 -8.71 -9.37
N GLU A 120 2.22 -8.20 -10.42
CA GLU A 120 2.70 -6.83 -10.43
C GLU A 120 1.57 -5.91 -10.88
N ILE A 121 1.28 -4.88 -10.08
CA ILE A 121 0.30 -3.83 -10.33
C ILE A 121 1.08 -2.54 -10.59
N GLU A 122 0.91 -1.94 -11.77
CA GLU A 122 1.47 -0.63 -12.08
C GLU A 122 0.45 0.46 -11.76
N LEU A 123 0.88 1.46 -10.98
CA LEU A 123 0.07 2.60 -10.59
C LEU A 123 0.72 3.91 -11.04
N LYS A 124 -0.09 4.87 -11.46
CA LYS A 124 0.33 6.22 -11.81
C LYS A 124 -0.28 7.26 -10.90
N TRP A 125 0.50 8.24 -10.49
CA TRP A 125 0.00 9.37 -9.73
C TRP A 125 -0.82 10.29 -10.63
N ASP A 126 -2.04 10.63 -10.18
CA ASP A 126 -2.85 11.69 -10.73
C ASP A 126 -2.77 12.92 -9.82
N GLU A 127 -2.14 13.99 -10.32
CA GLU A 127 -1.99 15.25 -9.57
C GLU A 127 -3.32 15.96 -9.31
N LYS A 128 -4.30 15.84 -10.20
CA LYS A 128 -5.59 16.52 -10.07
C LYS A 128 -6.44 15.87 -8.99
N LEU A 129 -6.45 14.53 -8.96
CA LEU A 129 -7.22 13.76 -7.98
C LEU A 129 -6.47 13.56 -6.67
N ALA A 130 -5.18 13.89 -6.65
CA ALA A 130 -4.28 13.59 -5.56
C ALA A 130 -4.39 12.12 -5.10
N SER A 131 -4.40 11.20 -6.07
CA SER A 131 -4.49 9.76 -5.87
C SER A 131 -3.74 8.97 -6.94
N TYR A 132 -3.34 7.74 -6.61
CA TYR A 132 -2.88 6.79 -7.62
C TYR A 132 -4.05 6.19 -8.42
N SER A 133 -3.81 5.84 -9.67
CA SER A 133 -4.73 5.10 -10.53
C SER A 133 -4.04 3.88 -11.15
N ILE A 134 -4.80 2.82 -11.42
CA ILE A 134 -4.27 1.58 -12.00
C ILE A 134 -3.96 1.81 -13.48
N LEU A 135 -2.72 1.50 -13.89
CA LEU A 135 -2.32 1.47 -15.29
C LEU A 135 -2.44 0.07 -15.89
N GLY A 136 -2.12 -0.97 -15.11
CA GLY A 136 -2.14 -2.34 -15.59
C GLY A 136 -1.68 -3.34 -14.54
N HIS A 137 -1.73 -4.61 -14.91
CA HIS A 137 -1.20 -5.69 -14.09
C HIS A 137 -0.57 -6.79 -14.96
N SER A 138 0.40 -7.51 -14.40
CA SER A 138 1.04 -8.67 -15.01
C SER A 138 1.25 -9.78 -13.98
N LEU A 139 1.25 -11.04 -14.43
CA LEU A 139 1.58 -12.20 -13.60
C LEU A 139 3.09 -12.35 -13.50
N LEU A 140 3.61 -12.59 -12.30
CA LEU A 140 5.00 -12.91 -12.02
C LEU A 140 5.13 -14.38 -11.58
N ASN A 141 6.30 -14.98 -11.76
CA ASN A 141 6.59 -16.31 -11.19
C ASN A 141 7.19 -16.20 -9.78
N SER A 142 7.78 -15.06 -9.45
CA SER A 142 8.39 -14.75 -8.14
C SER A 142 8.19 -13.28 -7.79
N ILE A 143 8.22 -12.96 -6.48
CA ILE A 143 8.24 -11.57 -5.98
C ILE A 143 9.52 -10.81 -6.37
N PHE A 144 10.55 -11.53 -6.83
CA PHE A 144 11.84 -10.96 -7.24
C PHE A 144 12.09 -10.98 -8.75
N ASP A 145 11.14 -11.48 -9.55
CA ASP A 145 11.18 -11.36 -11.02
C ASP A 145 11.08 -9.90 -11.48
#